data_AF-B8IT69-F1
#
_entry.id   AF-B8IT69-F1
#
_cell.length_a   1.000
_cell.length_b   1.000
_cell.length_c   1.000
_cell.angle_alpha   90.00
_cell.angle_beta   90.00
_cell.angle_gamma   90.00
#
_symmetry.space_group_name_H-M   'P 1'
#
loop_
_entity.id
_entity.type
_entity.pdbx_description
1 polymer ?
#
loop_
_entity_poly.entity_id
_entity_poly.type
_entity_poly.pdbx_seq_one_letter_code
_entity_poly.pdbx_strand_id
1 'polypeptide(L)'
;MVRLSRSGEHALPLPPARMLTRAQAAAYLGLGATAPIPVAPKRLRPGKQGLRYDVRQLDAYLDALEEGENRESDEEVLAGLFHGKGARPRR
;
A
#
# COMPACT_ATOMS: atom_id res chain seq x y z
N MET A 1 -36.20 46.37 2.42
CA MET A 1 -34.85 46.00 2.92
C MET A 1 -34.72 44.49 2.76
N VAL A 2 -34.15 44.01 1.65
CA VAL A 2 -34.09 42.57 1.33
C VAL A 2 -32.73 42.02 1.73
N ARG A 3 -32.70 41.08 2.67
CA ARG A 3 -31.50 40.32 3.05
C ARG A 3 -31.27 39.26 1.99
N LEU A 4 -30.21 39.40 1.18
CA LEU A 4 -29.71 38.31 0.36
C LEU A 4 -28.98 37.31 1.27
N SER A 5 -29.60 36.16 1.50
CA SER A 5 -28.94 34.99 2.06
C SER A 5 -27.89 34.50 1.05
N ARG A 6 -26.59 34.57 1.38
CA ARG A 6 -25.57 33.87 0.58
C ARG A 6 -25.80 32.37 0.73
N SER A 7 -26.19 31.73 -0.36
CA SER A 7 -26.13 30.27 -0.49
C SER A 7 -24.70 29.82 -0.24
N GLY A 8 -24.50 28.97 0.77
CA GLY A 8 -23.22 28.33 1.04
C GLY A 8 -22.80 27.52 -0.18
N GLU A 9 -21.77 28.01 -0.86
CA GLU A 9 -21.19 27.44 -2.06
C GLU A 9 -20.77 25.98 -1.81
N HIS A 10 -21.00 25.14 -2.82
CA HIS A 10 -20.66 23.73 -2.87
C HIS A 10 -19.17 23.49 -2.57
N ALA A 11 -18.80 23.36 -1.29
CA ALA A 11 -17.47 22.92 -0.91
C ALA A 11 -17.31 21.46 -1.31
N LEU A 12 -16.45 21.20 -2.30
CA LEU A 12 -16.05 19.84 -2.65
C LEU A 12 -15.47 19.16 -1.39
N PRO A 13 -15.80 17.88 -1.14
CA PRO A 13 -15.22 17.17 0.00
C PRO A 13 -13.70 17.20 -0.12
N LEU A 14 -13.04 17.55 0.98
CA LEU A 14 -11.58 17.51 1.03
C LEU A 14 -11.12 16.11 0.64
N PRO A 15 -10.10 15.97 -0.22
CA PRO A 15 -9.58 14.67 -0.56
C PRO A 15 -9.09 13.99 0.73
N PRO A 16 -9.24 12.66 0.82
CA PRO A 16 -8.77 11.91 1.98
C PRO A 16 -7.30 12.23 2.27
N ALA A 17 -6.95 12.25 3.56
CA ALA A 17 -5.62 12.62 4.02
C ALA A 17 -4.58 11.67 3.40
N ARG A 18 -3.73 12.21 2.51
CA ARG A 18 -2.70 11.44 1.77
C ARG A 18 -1.52 10.98 2.62
N MET A 19 -1.39 11.51 3.84
CA MET A 19 -0.19 11.39 4.67
C MET A 19 -0.51 10.67 5.99
N LEU A 20 0.01 9.46 6.13
CA LEU A 20 -0.26 8.57 7.25
C LEU A 20 0.79 8.71 8.36
N THR A 21 0.39 8.49 9.60
CA THR A 21 1.34 8.22 10.69
C THR A 21 1.99 6.84 10.50
N ARG A 22 3.05 6.55 11.26
CA ARG A 22 3.68 5.22 11.24
C ARG A 22 2.69 4.09 11.54
N ALA A 23 1.85 4.24 12.56
CA ALA A 23 0.87 3.23 12.94
C ALA A 23 -0.17 3.00 11.83
N GLN A 24 -0.65 4.09 11.21
CA GLN A 24 -1.61 4.01 10.10
C GLN A 24 -0.99 3.37 8.85
N ALA A 25 0.26 3.69 8.52
CA ALA A 25 0.95 3.10 7.37
C ALA A 25 1.27 1.60 7.60
N ALA A 26 1.60 1.19 8.83
CA ALA A 26 1.75 -0.22 9.16
C ALA A 26 0.42 -0.97 8.98
N ALA A 27 -0.68 -0.40 9.50
CA ALA A 27 -2.02 -0.96 9.32
C ALA A 27 -2.44 -1.01 7.83
N TYR A 28 -2.08 0.01 7.04
CA TYR A 28 -2.35 0.07 5.60
C TYR A 28 -1.70 -1.10 4.85
N LEU A 29 -0.44 -1.44 5.20
CA LEU A 29 0.29 -2.56 4.62
C LEU A 29 -0.05 -3.93 5.24
N GLY A 30 -1.02 -4.01 6.16
CA GLY A 30 -1.32 -5.25 6.88
C GLY A 30 -0.22 -5.74 7.84
N LEU A 31 0.69 -4.84 8.26
CA LEU A 31 1.82 -5.16 9.12
C LEU A 31 1.51 -4.89 10.60
N GLY A 32 2.23 -5.58 11.49
CA GLY A 32 2.22 -5.27 12.92
C GLY A 32 2.73 -3.86 13.23
N ALA A 33 2.25 -3.23 14.30
CA ALA A 33 2.53 -1.82 14.62
C ALA A 33 4.02 -1.45 14.76
N THR A 34 4.88 -2.43 15.08
CA THR A 34 6.33 -2.25 15.24
C THR A 34 7.12 -2.60 13.97
N ALA A 35 6.49 -3.22 12.98
CA ALA A 35 7.16 -3.70 11.78
C ALA A 35 7.82 -2.55 10.99
N PRO A 36 9.00 -2.78 10.39
CA PRO A 36 9.62 -1.79 9.52
C PRO A 36 8.69 -1.49 8.33
N ILE A 37 8.59 -0.20 7.96
CA ILE A 37 7.81 0.20 6.78
C ILE A 37 8.81 0.34 5.63
N PRO A 38 8.59 -0.31 4.48
CA PRO A 38 9.55 -0.39 3.38
C PRO A 38 9.67 0.91 2.56
N VAL A 39 8.98 1.97 2.98
CA VAL A 39 8.95 3.28 2.32
C VAL A 39 9.54 4.33 3.26
N ALA A 40 10.35 5.24 2.73
CA ALA A 40 10.93 6.32 3.51
C ALA A 40 9.86 7.35 3.96
N PRO A 41 9.82 7.76 5.24
CA PRO A 41 8.89 8.78 5.69
C PRO A 41 9.30 10.17 5.18
N LYS A 42 8.32 10.99 4.83
CA LYS A 42 8.48 12.40 4.49
C LYS A 42 8.33 13.27 5.73
N ARG A 43 9.18 14.30 5.84
CA ARG A 43 9.14 15.27 6.93
C ARG A 43 8.27 16.47 6.56
N LEU A 44 7.13 16.61 7.24
CA LEU A 44 6.21 17.75 7.05
C LEU A 44 6.43 18.86 8.08
N ARG A 45 6.96 18.53 9.25
CA ARG A 45 7.27 19.49 10.33
C ARG A 45 8.60 19.12 11.03
N PRO A 46 9.29 20.07 11.67
CA PRO A 46 10.44 19.79 12.52
C PRO A 46 10.07 18.82 13.67
N GLY A 47 11.06 18.08 14.19
CA GLY A 47 10.89 17.17 15.32
C GLY A 47 10.36 15.76 14.96
N LYS A 48 10.23 14.90 15.97
CA LYS A 48 9.87 13.47 15.79
C LYS A 48 8.44 13.24 15.30
N GLN A 49 7.52 14.17 15.59
CA GLN A 49 6.10 14.05 15.23
C GLN A 49 5.79 14.46 13.78
N GLY A 50 6.76 15.06 13.07
CA GLY A 50 6.57 15.56 11.71
C GLY A 50 6.78 14.53 10.60
N LEU A 51 7.13 13.29 10.94
CA LEU A 51 7.34 12.21 9.96
C LEU A 51 6.00 11.57 9.57
N ARG A 52 5.74 11.50 8.26
CA ARG A 52 4.53 10.93 7.67
C ARG A 52 4.85 10.08 6.44
N TYR A 53 4.04 9.10 6.15
CA TYR A 53 4.18 8.21 5.00
C TYR A 53 3.15 8.58 3.94
N ASP A 54 3.59 8.67 2.68
CA ASP A 54 2.73 9.02 1.54
C ASP A 54 2.04 7.76 1.02
N VAL A 55 0.70 7.78 0.95
CA VAL A 55 -0.09 6.63 0.47
C VAL A 55 0.34 6.18 -0.92
N ARG A 56 0.67 7.10 -1.84
CA ARG A 56 1.06 6.72 -3.21
C ARG A 56 2.35 5.92 -3.28
N GLN A 57 3.26 6.15 -2.34
CA GLN A 57 4.50 5.38 -2.27
C GLN A 57 4.27 4.02 -1.64
N LEU A 58 3.28 3.90 -0.74
CA LEU A 58 2.85 2.62 -0.20
C LEU A 58 2.15 1.80 -1.29
N ASP A 59 1.28 2.41 -2.08
CA ASP A 59 0.63 1.76 -3.25
C ASP A 59 1.66 1.28 -4.26
N ALA A 60 2.58 2.16 -4.68
CA ALA A 60 3.65 1.77 -5.61
C ALA A 60 4.53 0.63 -5.08
N TYR A 61 4.69 0.50 -3.76
CA TYR A 61 5.38 -0.65 -3.17
C TYR A 61 4.55 -1.93 -3.28
N LEU A 62 3.23 -1.86 -3.04
CA LEU A 62 2.33 -3.01 -3.21
C LEU A 62 2.28 -3.46 -4.67
N ASP A 63 2.12 -2.53 -5.60
CA ASP A 63 2.12 -2.82 -7.05
C ASP A 63 3.42 -3.52 -7.48
N ALA A 64 4.57 -3.09 -6.96
CA ALA A 64 5.86 -3.71 -7.24
C ALA A 64 6.01 -5.13 -6.68
N LEU A 65 5.28 -5.49 -5.60
CA LEU A 65 5.24 -6.86 -5.11
C LEU A 65 4.46 -7.76 -6.08
N GLU A 66 3.35 -7.28 -6.61
CA GLU A 66 2.55 -8.01 -7.61
C GLU A 66 3.35 -8.26 -8.90
N GLU A 67 4.12 -7.27 -9.37
CA GLU A 67 5.01 -7.43 -10.53
C GLU A 67 6.18 -8.41 -10.26
N GLY A 68 6.60 -8.55 -9.01
CA GLY A 68 7.69 -9.42 -8.59
C GLY A 68 7.30 -10.88 -8.37
N GLU A 69 6.07 -11.14 -7.89
CA GLU A 69 5.54 -12.50 -7.69
C GLU A 69 5.07 -13.16 -8.99
N ASN A 70 4.77 -12.39 -10.04
CA ASN A 70 4.14 -12.90 -11.25
C ASN A 70 5.12 -13.29 -12.38
N ARG A 71 6.27 -13.86 -12.03
CA ARG A 71 7.23 -14.44 -13.01
C ARG A 71 7.38 -15.95 -12.91
N GLU A 72 6.45 -16.63 -12.24
CA GLU A 72 6.15 -18.01 -12.61
C GLU A 72 4.91 -17.93 -13.50
N SER A 73 5.11 -18.08 -14.80
CA SER A 73 3.98 -18.12 -15.72
C SER A 73 3.06 -19.28 -15.34
N ASP A 74 1.74 -19.14 -15.52
CA ASP A 74 0.79 -20.24 -15.31
C ASP A 74 1.24 -21.53 -16.05
N GLU A 75 1.96 -21.36 -17.16
CA GLU A 75 2.61 -22.44 -17.93
C GLU A 75 3.74 -23.15 -17.16
N GLU A 76 4.59 -22.43 -16.42
CA GLU A 76 5.63 -22.99 -15.56
C GLU A 76 5.03 -23.74 -14.36
N VAL A 77 3.98 -23.18 -13.75
CA VAL A 77 3.23 -23.83 -12.67
C VAL A 77 2.57 -25.12 -13.16
N LEU A 78 1.90 -25.07 -14.34
CA LEU A 78 1.35 -26.27 -14.98
C LEU A 78 2.44 -27.29 -15.31
N ALA A 79 3.57 -26.85 -15.89
CA ALA A 79 4.68 -27.72 -16.23
C ALA A 79 5.22 -28.45 -15.00
N GLY A 80 5.37 -27.77 -13.85
CA GLY A 80 5.77 -28.41 -12.59
C GLY A 80 4.81 -29.50 -12.11
N LEU A 81 3.49 -29.29 -12.29
CA LEU A 81 2.46 -30.27 -11.93
C LEU A 81 2.48 -31.52 -12.82
N PHE A 82 2.75 -31.37 -14.11
CA PHE A 82 2.84 -32.50 -15.04
C PHE A 82 4.18 -33.27 -14.95
N HIS A 83 5.27 -32.61 -14.56
CA HIS A 83 6.59 -33.24 -14.41
C HIS A 83 6.81 -33.86 -13.01
N GLY A 84 5.95 -33.57 -12.02
CA GLY A 84 5.98 -34.14 -10.67
C GLY A 84 5.54 -35.62 -10.54
N LYS A 85 5.31 -36.33 -11.65
CA LYS A 85 4.94 -37.75 -11.68
C LYS A 85 6.11 -38.64 -12.09
N GLY A 86 7.27 -38.43 -11.46
CA GLY A 86 8.47 -39.27 -11.61
C GLY A 86 8.95 -39.79 -10.27
N ALA A 87 8.64 -41.06 -10.00
CA ALA A 87 9.11 -41.94 -8.92
C ALA A 87 10.24 -41.40 -8.00
N ARG A 88 9.94 -41.23 -6.71
CA ARG A 88 10.98 -41.36 -5.66
C ARG A 88 11.21 -42.84 -5.38
N PRO A 89 12.37 -43.44 -5.71
CA PRO A 89 12.71 -44.74 -5.18
C PRO A 89 12.95 -44.61 -3.68
N ARG A 90 12.15 -45.32 -2.90
CA ARG A 90 12.40 -45.51 -1.47
C ARG A 90 13.67 -46.37 -1.36
N ARG A 91 14.73 -45.82 -0.77
CA ARG A 91 15.82 -46.60 -0.18
C ARG A 91 15.53 -46.80 1.29
#